data_AF-A0A8E4G449-F1
#
_entry.id   AF-A0A8E4G449-F1
#
_cell.length_a   1.000
_cell.length_b   1.000
_cell.length_c   1.000
_cell.angle_alpha   90.00
_cell.angle_beta   90.00
_cell.angle_gamma   90.00
#
_symmetry.space_group_name_H-M   'P 1'
#
loop_
_entity.id
_entity.type
_entity.pdbx_description
1 polymer ?
#
loop_
_entity_poly.entity_id
_entity_poly.type
_entity_poly.pdbx_seq_one_letter_code
_entity_poly.pdbx_strand_id
1 'polypeptide(L)'
;MSDVTARHPVTTAVLAGRAIRLGEHAGKCALLRDDEVLPLGIGAPCYFSINREHGAQVHHFNGSDIVLVQHAHPRAEPDWDIKLYGPICAFEAQAVREVDGVLEPGSVANSWHCDPTVGADQKQFVYSYDTWPKRETQAPSRKQKQTQP
;
A
#
# COMPACT_ATOMS: atom_id res chain seq x y z
N MET A 1 -25.99 -9.04 6.92
CA MET A 1 -24.74 -8.36 7.30
C MET A 1 -24.10 -7.91 6.01
N SER A 2 -23.75 -6.63 5.88
CA SER A 2 -22.98 -6.11 4.73
C SER A 2 -21.65 -6.85 4.67
N ASP A 3 -21.39 -7.57 3.59
CA ASP A 3 -20.21 -8.44 3.51
C ASP A 3 -19.05 -7.71 2.84
N VAL A 4 -17.88 -7.73 3.47
CA VAL A 4 -16.64 -7.24 2.86
C VAL A 4 -16.23 -8.25 1.81
N THR A 5 -16.04 -7.80 0.57
CA THR A 5 -15.69 -8.70 -0.53
C THR A 5 -14.23 -8.53 -0.89
N ALA A 6 -13.34 -9.41 -0.41
CA ALA A 6 -11.95 -9.45 -0.89
C ALA A 6 -11.86 -10.37 -2.11
N ARG A 7 -12.18 -9.85 -3.30
CA ARG A 7 -12.28 -10.67 -4.53
C ARG A 7 -10.98 -11.31 -4.95
N HIS A 8 -9.88 -10.58 -4.78
CA HIS A 8 -8.53 -11.02 -5.15
C HIS A 8 -7.58 -10.74 -3.99
N PRO A 9 -7.61 -11.56 -2.93
CA PRO A 9 -6.84 -11.30 -1.73
C PRO A 9 -5.35 -11.49 -2.01
N VAL A 10 -4.62 -10.38 -2.15
CA VAL A 10 -3.17 -10.38 -2.32
C VAL A 10 -2.50 -9.95 -1.02
N THR A 11 -1.62 -10.79 -0.50
CA THR A 11 -0.91 -10.54 0.78
C THR A 11 0.60 -10.57 0.64
N THR A 12 1.11 -10.72 -0.58
CA THR A 12 2.55 -10.69 -0.89
C THR A 12 2.84 -9.72 -2.02
N ALA A 13 4.03 -9.11 -1.98
CA ALA A 13 4.50 -8.21 -3.03
C ALA A 13 6.02 -8.27 -3.13
N VAL A 14 6.56 -7.68 -4.20
CA VAL A 14 7.99 -7.36 -4.33
C VAL A 14 8.12 -5.85 -4.32
N LEU A 15 8.84 -5.30 -3.35
CA LEU A 15 9.06 -3.86 -3.17
C LEU A 15 10.57 -3.59 -3.18
N ALA A 16 11.04 -2.74 -4.10
CA ALA A 16 12.47 -2.48 -4.30
C ALA A 16 13.30 -3.77 -4.45
N GLY A 17 12.74 -4.76 -5.16
CA GLY A 17 13.39 -6.06 -5.41
C GLY A 17 13.37 -7.03 -4.23
N ARG A 18 12.77 -6.68 -3.08
CA ARG A 18 12.69 -7.55 -1.90
C ARG A 18 11.27 -8.06 -1.71
N ALA A 19 11.13 -9.33 -1.33
CA ALA A 19 9.83 -9.91 -1.01
C ALA A 19 9.30 -9.32 0.30
N ILE A 20 8.02 -8.95 0.30
CA ILE A 20 7.30 -8.48 1.48
C ILE A 20 5.98 -9.23 1.62
N ARG A 21 5.50 -9.36 2.85
CA ARG A 21 4.22 -10.03 3.16
C ARG A 21 3.41 -9.23 4.17
N LEU A 22 2.09 -9.25 4.02
CA LEU A 22 1.16 -8.73 5.02
C LEU A 22 0.91 -9.78 6.10
N GLY A 23 0.96 -9.34 7.34
CA GLY A 23 0.62 -10.09 8.53
C GLY A 23 -0.22 -9.25 9.48
N GLU A 24 -0.31 -9.74 10.71
CA GLU A 24 -1.04 -9.09 11.80
C GLU A 24 -0.08 -8.91 12.98
N HIS A 25 -0.21 -7.78 13.67
CA HIS A 25 0.49 -7.48 14.91
C HIS A 25 -0.40 -6.64 15.84
N ALA A 26 -0.82 -7.21 16.97
CA ALA A 26 -1.67 -6.59 17.98
C ALA A 26 -3.01 -6.03 17.45
N GLY A 27 -3.69 -6.79 16.59
CA GLY A 27 -4.97 -6.44 15.96
C GLY A 27 -4.84 -5.47 14.77
N LYS A 28 -3.62 -5.07 14.43
CA LYS A 28 -3.31 -4.17 13.32
C LYS A 28 -2.58 -4.92 12.21
N CYS A 29 -2.63 -4.38 11.02
CA CYS A 29 -1.81 -4.92 9.95
C CYS A 29 -0.33 -4.67 10.17
N ALA A 30 0.49 -5.58 9.67
CA ALA A 30 1.93 -5.43 9.68
C ALA A 30 2.48 -5.81 8.31
N LEU A 31 3.54 -5.11 7.90
CA LEU A 31 4.35 -5.50 6.76
C LEU A 31 5.59 -6.23 7.29
N LEU A 32 5.76 -7.46 6.82
CA LEU A 32 6.85 -8.36 7.17
C LEU A 32 7.87 -8.36 6.02
N ARG A 33 9.13 -8.10 6.34
CA ARG A 33 10.23 -8.12 5.39
C ARG A 33 11.47 -8.68 6.07
N ASP A 34 11.93 -9.84 5.63
CA ASP A 34 12.98 -10.59 6.32
C ASP A 34 12.58 -10.79 7.80
N ASP A 35 13.40 -10.32 8.75
CA ASP A 35 13.11 -10.36 10.19
C ASP A 35 12.47 -9.07 10.73
N GLU A 36 12.22 -8.08 9.85
CA GLU A 36 11.60 -6.80 10.20
C GLU A 36 10.08 -6.90 10.20
N VAL A 37 9.46 -6.39 11.26
CA VAL A 37 8.01 -6.20 11.38
C VAL A 37 7.73 -4.72 11.45
N LEU A 38 7.01 -4.20 10.46
CA LEU A 38 6.50 -2.83 10.45
C LEU A 38 4.99 -2.83 10.75
N PRO A 39 4.57 -2.51 11.98
CA PRO A 39 3.16 -2.31 12.29
C PRO A 39 2.60 -1.10 11.53
N LEU A 40 1.38 -1.24 11.03
CA LEU A 40 0.62 -0.23 10.32
C LEU A 40 -0.49 0.33 11.21
N GLY A 41 -1.03 1.50 10.86
CA GLY A 41 -2.11 2.16 11.57
C GLY A 41 -3.49 1.57 11.32
N ILE A 42 -3.63 0.69 10.31
CA ILE A 42 -4.91 0.13 9.86
C ILE A 42 -5.19 -1.25 10.45
N GLY A 43 -6.48 -1.61 10.54
CA GLY A 43 -6.94 -2.90 11.04
C GLY A 43 -6.49 -4.11 10.22
N ALA A 44 -6.53 -5.29 10.85
CA ALA A 44 -6.39 -6.58 10.19
C ALA A 44 -7.77 -7.28 10.03
N PRO A 45 -7.98 -8.14 9.02
CA PRO A 45 -7.04 -8.54 7.96
C PRO A 45 -6.90 -7.46 6.87
N CYS A 46 -5.74 -7.36 6.22
CA CYS A 46 -5.51 -6.43 5.12
C CYS A 46 -4.93 -7.13 3.88
N TYR A 47 -4.97 -6.39 2.78
CA TYR A 47 -4.57 -6.83 1.45
C TYR A 47 -3.79 -5.71 0.76
N PHE A 48 -2.98 -6.06 -0.22
CA PHE A 48 -2.42 -5.07 -1.13
C PHE A 48 -3.49 -4.68 -2.16
N SER A 49 -3.51 -3.39 -2.51
CA SER A 49 -4.16 -2.92 -3.74
C SER A 49 -3.61 -3.72 -4.92
N ILE A 50 -4.49 -4.17 -5.84
CA ILE A 50 -4.08 -5.05 -6.93
C ILE A 50 -3.86 -4.30 -8.25
N ASN A 51 -2.96 -4.83 -9.07
CA ASN A 51 -2.79 -4.44 -10.45
C ASN A 51 -3.80 -5.19 -11.36
N ARG A 52 -3.74 -4.94 -12.68
CA ARG A 52 -4.63 -5.59 -13.67
C ARG A 52 -4.45 -7.12 -13.78
N GLU A 53 -3.37 -7.65 -13.26
CA GLU A 53 -3.03 -9.09 -13.26
C GLU A 53 -3.39 -9.76 -11.92
N HIS A 54 -4.07 -9.04 -11.02
CA HIS A 54 -4.39 -9.48 -9.65
C HIS A 54 -3.15 -9.80 -8.80
N GLY A 55 -1.99 -9.21 -9.12
CA GLY A 55 -0.84 -9.13 -8.23
C GLY A 55 -0.83 -7.81 -7.46
N ALA A 56 0.07 -7.67 -6.49
CA ALA A 56 0.19 -6.41 -5.75
C ALA A 56 0.59 -5.27 -6.70
N GLN A 57 -0.11 -4.15 -6.59
CA GLN A 57 0.19 -2.93 -7.31
C GLN A 57 1.36 -2.23 -6.63
N VAL A 58 2.40 -1.97 -7.41
CA VAL A 58 3.59 -1.23 -6.98
C VAL A 58 3.71 0.00 -7.86
N HIS A 59 3.85 1.17 -7.24
CA HIS A 59 4.13 2.43 -7.93
C HIS A 59 5.54 2.88 -7.67
N HIS A 60 6.22 3.31 -8.72
CA HIS A 60 7.50 4.00 -8.63
C HIS A 60 7.28 5.52 -8.69
N PHE A 61 7.70 6.25 -7.65
CA PHE A 61 7.53 7.70 -7.59
C PHE A 61 8.68 8.36 -6.82
N ASN A 62 9.27 9.41 -7.40
CA ASN A 62 10.46 10.09 -6.86
C ASN A 62 11.57 9.12 -6.41
N GLY A 63 11.81 8.10 -7.25
CA GLY A 63 12.78 7.04 -7.04
C GLY A 63 12.37 5.96 -6.05
N SER A 64 11.29 6.15 -5.28
CA SER A 64 10.86 5.18 -4.27
C SER A 64 9.80 4.24 -4.85
N ASP A 65 9.88 2.96 -4.51
CA ASP A 65 8.80 2.02 -4.76
C ASP A 65 7.79 2.09 -3.62
N ILE A 66 6.51 1.95 -3.96
CA ILE A 66 5.40 2.18 -3.03
C ILE A 66 4.32 1.12 -3.25
N VAL A 67 3.86 0.52 -2.16
CA VAL A 67 2.65 -0.32 -2.11
C VAL A 67 1.55 0.38 -1.32
N LEU A 68 0.31 -0.02 -1.56
CA LEU A 68 -0.86 0.43 -0.81
C LEU A 68 -1.48 -0.77 -0.10
N VAL A 69 -1.54 -0.69 1.24
CA VAL A 69 -2.16 -1.69 2.09
C VAL A 69 -3.56 -1.23 2.44
N GLN A 70 -4.54 -2.13 2.36
CA GLN A 70 -5.96 -1.83 2.39
C GLN A 70 -6.70 -2.77 3.35
N HIS A 71 -7.62 -2.22 4.13
CA HIS A 71 -8.49 -2.95 5.06
C HIS A 71 -9.92 -2.43 4.90
N ALA A 72 -10.90 -3.32 5.01
CA ALA A 72 -12.30 -2.93 5.12
C ALA A 72 -12.98 -3.78 6.19
N HIS A 73 -13.86 -3.16 6.96
CA HIS A 73 -14.77 -3.87 7.84
C HIS A 73 -16.20 -3.36 7.69
N PRO A 74 -17.22 -4.21 7.89
CA PRO A 74 -18.60 -3.77 7.84
C PRO A 74 -18.84 -2.62 8.83
N ARG A 75 -19.65 -1.65 8.40
CA ARG A 75 -20.13 -0.56 9.26
C ARG A 75 -21.65 -0.53 9.19
N ALA A 76 -22.29 -0.22 10.31
CA ALA A 76 -23.70 0.11 10.35
C ALA A 76 -23.85 1.60 10.61
N GLU A 77 -24.80 2.23 9.92
CA GLU A 77 -25.18 3.63 10.14
C GLU A 77 -26.71 3.67 10.24
N PRO A 78 -27.31 4.26 11.29
CA PRO A 78 -28.73 4.09 11.61
C PRO A 78 -29.69 4.45 10.47
N ASP A 79 -29.35 5.48 9.69
CA ASP A 79 -30.19 6.01 8.62
C ASP A 79 -29.78 5.52 7.22
N TRP A 80 -28.94 4.49 7.12
CA TRP A 80 -28.44 3.97 5.85
C TRP A 80 -29.35 2.89 5.26
N ASP A 81 -30.05 3.22 4.17
CA ASP A 81 -30.83 2.24 3.41
C ASP A 81 -29.92 1.38 2.52
N ILE A 82 -29.54 0.21 3.04
CA ILE A 82 -28.72 -0.78 2.33
C ILE A 82 -29.37 -1.23 1.01
N LYS A 83 -30.71 -1.28 0.92
CA LYS A 83 -31.39 -1.73 -0.31
C LYS A 83 -31.26 -0.70 -1.44
N LEU A 84 -31.19 0.58 -1.09
CA LEU A 84 -31.09 1.67 -2.04
C LEU A 84 -29.63 1.99 -2.42
N TYR A 85 -28.71 1.97 -1.43
CA TYR A 85 -27.34 2.46 -1.60
C TYR A 85 -26.27 1.36 -1.56
N GLY A 86 -26.64 0.11 -1.26
CA GLY A 86 -25.71 -0.98 -1.08
C GLY A 86 -25.05 -1.01 0.31
N PRO A 87 -24.10 -1.92 0.56
CA PRO A 87 -23.40 -2.01 1.83
C PRO A 87 -22.47 -0.81 2.05
N ILE A 88 -22.35 -0.37 3.31
CA ILE A 88 -21.33 0.59 3.76
C ILE A 88 -20.29 -0.15 4.62
N CYS A 89 -19.02 0.14 4.37
CA CYS A 89 -17.91 -0.39 5.15
C CYS A 89 -17.03 0.77 5.61
N ALA A 90 -16.33 0.62 6.72
CA ALA A 90 -15.20 1.48 7.01
C ALA A 90 -14.01 0.92 6.24
N PHE A 91 -13.49 1.70 5.31
CA PHE A 91 -12.29 1.37 4.57
C PHE A 91 -11.13 2.20 5.08
N GLU A 92 -10.00 1.53 5.32
CA GLU A 92 -8.74 2.13 5.72
C GLU A 92 -7.66 1.74 4.72
N ALA A 93 -6.79 2.68 4.35
CA ALA A 93 -5.60 2.35 3.57
C ALA A 93 -4.37 3.09 4.08
N GLN A 94 -3.21 2.48 3.90
CA GLN A 94 -1.94 3.10 4.23
C GLN A 94 -0.89 2.72 3.20
N ALA A 95 -0.28 3.73 2.60
CA ALA A 95 0.83 3.52 1.69
C ALA A 95 2.09 3.19 2.49
N VAL A 96 2.96 2.35 1.94
CA VAL A 96 4.30 2.10 2.47
C VAL A 96 5.28 2.25 1.33
N ARG A 97 6.26 3.13 1.51
CA ARG A 97 7.35 3.33 0.55
C ARG A 97 8.65 2.73 1.05
N GLU A 98 9.53 2.39 0.12
CA GLU A 98 10.90 2.01 0.40
C GLU A 98 11.84 3.18 0.10
N VAL A 99 12.67 3.54 1.07
CA VAL A 99 13.68 4.60 0.97
C VAL A 99 14.97 4.11 1.62
N ASP A 100 16.03 3.96 0.82
CA ASP A 100 17.39 3.65 1.27
C ASP A 100 17.47 2.44 2.22
N GLY A 101 16.70 1.40 1.92
CA GLY A 101 16.59 0.16 2.69
C GLY A 101 15.53 0.17 3.77
N VAL A 102 14.89 1.30 4.07
CA VAL A 102 13.94 1.48 5.17
C VAL A 102 12.50 1.51 4.64
N LEU A 103 11.58 0.85 5.33
CA LEU A 103 10.14 0.96 5.05
C LEU A 103 9.57 2.15 5.82
N GLU A 104 8.91 3.05 5.10
CA GLU A 104 8.29 4.23 5.69
C GLU A 104 6.78 4.19 5.42
N PRO A 105 5.93 4.07 6.47
CA PRO A 105 4.49 4.17 6.30
C PRO A 105 4.06 5.62 6.14
N GLY A 106 3.16 5.88 5.19
CA GLY A 106 2.48 7.17 5.06
C GLY A 106 1.33 7.33 6.06
N SER A 107 0.61 8.45 5.97
CA SER A 107 -0.63 8.65 6.74
C SER A 107 -1.75 7.69 6.34
N VAL A 108 -2.66 7.39 7.29
CA VAL A 108 -3.85 6.56 7.05
C VAL A 108 -4.91 7.33 6.26
N ALA A 109 -5.44 6.71 5.22
CA ALA A 109 -6.58 7.13 4.42
C ALA A 109 -7.85 6.44 4.90
N ASN A 110 -8.98 7.14 4.89
CA ASN A 110 -10.29 6.54 5.21
C ASN A 110 -11.30 6.81 4.08
N SER A 111 -12.14 5.83 3.79
CA SER A 111 -13.26 5.94 2.86
C SER A 111 -14.36 4.91 3.20
N TRP A 112 -15.34 4.69 2.32
CA TRP A 112 -16.52 3.87 2.61
C TRP A 112 -16.79 2.67 1.68
N HIS A 113 -15.78 2.15 0.98
CA HIS A 113 -15.97 0.97 0.10
C HIS A 113 -15.74 -0.37 0.80
N CYS A 114 -16.39 -1.42 0.29
CA CYS A 114 -16.41 -2.75 0.91
C CYS A 114 -15.48 -3.78 0.25
N ASP A 115 -14.74 -3.41 -0.79
CA ASP A 115 -13.74 -4.28 -1.42
C ASP A 115 -12.34 -3.72 -1.15
N PRO A 116 -11.54 -4.34 -0.25
CA PRO A 116 -10.20 -3.91 0.07
C PRO A 116 -9.12 -4.50 -0.85
N THR A 117 -9.51 -5.02 -2.00
CA THR A 117 -8.58 -5.56 -3.02
C THR A 117 -8.62 -4.76 -4.32
N VAL A 118 -9.59 -3.87 -4.50
CA VAL A 118 -9.70 -3.07 -5.73
C VAL A 118 -8.47 -2.18 -5.91
N GLY A 119 -7.93 -2.22 -7.14
CA GLY A 119 -6.83 -1.37 -7.56
C GLY A 119 -7.12 0.10 -7.32
N ALA A 120 -6.13 0.79 -6.78
CA ALA A 120 -6.19 2.19 -6.41
C ALA A 120 -5.56 3.09 -7.48
N ASP A 121 -6.00 4.35 -7.52
CA ASP A 121 -5.35 5.35 -8.36
C ASP A 121 -4.00 5.79 -7.75
N GLN A 122 -3.06 6.24 -8.59
CA GLN A 122 -1.71 6.60 -8.16
C GLN A 122 -1.70 7.62 -7.01
N LYS A 123 -2.67 8.55 -6.93
CA LYS A 123 -2.69 9.57 -5.89
C LYS A 123 -2.82 8.95 -4.51
N GLN A 124 -3.55 7.84 -4.36
CA GLN A 124 -3.69 7.14 -3.09
C GLN A 124 -2.36 6.59 -2.56
N PHE A 125 -1.38 6.34 -3.43
CA PHE A 125 -0.04 5.88 -3.04
C PHE A 125 0.86 7.03 -2.59
N VAL A 126 0.65 8.25 -3.08
CA VAL A 126 1.62 9.35 -2.94
C VAL A 126 1.12 10.50 -2.06
N TYR A 127 -0.18 10.69 -1.91
CA TYR A 127 -0.71 11.89 -1.24
C TYR A 127 -0.38 11.96 0.26
N SER A 128 -0.08 10.83 0.89
CA SER A 128 0.06 10.70 2.34
C SER A 128 1.46 11.02 2.88
N TYR A 129 2.36 11.53 2.03
CA TYR A 129 3.72 11.93 2.38
C TYR A 129 3.92 13.44 2.21
N ASP A 130 4.23 14.13 3.31
CA ASP A 130 4.50 15.57 3.32
C ASP A 130 5.83 15.92 2.64
N THR A 131 6.81 15.02 2.72
CA THR A 131 8.12 15.18 2.11
C THR A 131 8.52 13.95 1.31
N TRP A 132 8.97 14.18 0.08
CA TRP A 132 9.63 13.16 -0.73
C TRP A 132 11.13 13.21 -0.49
N PRO A 133 11.80 12.04 -0.39
CA PRO A 133 13.25 12.04 -0.34
C PRO A 133 13.79 12.80 -1.56
N LYS A 134 14.65 13.78 -1.30
CA LYS A 134 15.45 14.41 -2.36
C LYS A 134 16.51 13.40 -2.75
N ARG A 135 16.18 12.50 -3.68
CA ARG A 135 17.22 11.74 -4.38
C ARG A 135 17.91 12.75 -5.27
N GLU A 136 19.04 13.29 -4.82
CA GLU A 136 19.95 14.01 -5.70
C GLU A 136 20.14 13.11 -6.92
N THR A 137 19.75 13.65 -8.08
CA THR A 137 19.77 12.96 -9.36
C THR A 137 21.13 12.31 -9.52
N GLN A 138 21.25 10.99 -9.31
CA GLN A 138 22.47 10.27 -9.64
C GLN A 138 22.66 10.47 -11.13
N ALA A 139 23.56 11.39 -11.49
CA ALA A 139 23.97 11.59 -12.86
C ALA A 139 24.45 10.22 -13.36
N PRO A 140 24.01 9.76 -14.53
CA PRO A 140 24.46 8.48 -15.06
C PRO A 140 25.99 8.52 -15.09
N SER A 141 26.63 7.58 -14.39
CA SER A 141 28.08 7.43 -14.34
C SER A 141 28.60 7.31 -15.77
N ARG A 142 28.99 8.46 -16.35
CA ARG A 142 29.60 8.54 -17.67
C ARG A 142 30.97 7.88 -17.52
N LYS A 143 31.05 6.60 -17.90
CA LYS A 143 32.31 5.86 -18.00
C LYS A 143 33.33 6.77 -18.70
N GLN A 144 34.33 7.24 -17.95
CA GLN A 144 35.47 7.92 -18.53
C GLN A 144 36.12 6.93 -19.50
N LYS A 145 36.04 7.25 -20.79
CA LYS A 145 36.83 6.59 -21.82
C LYS A 145 38.29 6.84 -21.44
N GLN A 146 38.96 5.79 -20.98
CA GLN A 146 40.41 5.78 -20.81
C GLN A 146 41.03 6.24 -22.14
N THR A 147 41.74 7.36 -22.08
CA THR A 147 42.67 7.75 -23.13
C THR A 147 44.00 7.19 -22.65
N GLN A 148 44.50 6.15 -23.32
CA GLN A 148 45.87 5.69 -23.12
C GLN A 148 46.77 6.29 -24.21
N PRO A 149 48.06 6.57 -23.88
CA PRO A 149 49.01 7.27 -24.75
C PRO A 149 49.47 6.44 -25.94
#